data_AF-K3XRE4-F1
#
_entry.id   AF-K3XRE4-F1
#
_cell.length_a   1.000
_cell.length_b   1.000
_cell.length_c   1.000
_cell.angle_alpha   90.00
_cell.angle_beta   90.00
_cell.angle_gamma   90.00
#
_symmetry.space_group_name_H-M   'P 1'
#
loop_
_entity.id
_entity.type
_entity.pdbx_description
1 polymer ?
#
loop_
_entity_poly.entity_id
_entity_poly.type
_entity_poly.pdbx_seq_one_letter_code
_entity_poly.pdbx_strand_id
1 'polypeptide(L)'
;MEPEIFRVIANYLRVENLLRDTRGVRVEEQLEMFMFMLSHNASTDRLKKEFQHSGETIHRKIIEFFEIIPALTHRFLKLPNTNHTHVKIASDGCKTWGLHEL
;
A
#
# COMPACT_ATOMS: atom_id res chain seq x y z
N MET A 1 14.58 -0.76 -0.94
CA MET A 1 13.82 -2.04 -0.93
C MET A 1 14.74 -3.12 -1.46
N GLU A 2 14.75 -4.32 -0.86
CA GLU A 2 15.54 -5.43 -1.40
C GLU A 2 15.03 -5.84 -2.79
N PRO A 3 15.92 -6.17 -3.74
CA PRO A 3 15.54 -6.41 -5.14
C PRO A 3 14.59 -7.61 -5.29
N GLU A 4 14.70 -8.61 -4.42
CA GLU A 4 13.81 -9.77 -4.44
C GLU A 4 12.38 -9.38 -4.06
N ILE A 5 12.21 -8.59 -2.99
CA ILE A 5 10.91 -8.10 -2.55
C ILE A 5 10.26 -7.26 -3.65
N PHE A 6 11.05 -6.37 -4.28
CA PHE A 6 10.58 -5.56 -5.40
C PHE A 6 10.06 -6.44 -6.56
N ARG A 7 10.83 -7.47 -6.94
CA ARG A 7 10.43 -8.41 -8.00
C ARG A 7 9.17 -9.18 -7.64
N VAL A 8 9.03 -9.62 -6.39
CA VAL A 8 7.84 -10.33 -5.91
C VAL A 8 6.60 -9.44 -5.99
N ILE A 9 6.70 -8.18 -5.57
CA ILE A 9 5.59 -7.22 -5.65
C ILE A 9 5.23 -6.93 -7.10
N ALA A 10 6.21 -6.63 -7.97
CA ALA A 10 5.96 -6.37 -9.38
C ALA A 10 5.31 -7.58 -10.08
N ASN A 11 5.79 -8.79 -9.79
CA ASN A 11 5.20 -10.02 -10.30
C ASN A 11 3.76 -10.23 -9.81
N TYR A 12 3.50 -9.98 -8.53
CA TYR A 12 2.15 -10.05 -7.97
C TYR A 12 1.18 -9.09 -8.66
N LEU A 13 1.58 -7.82 -8.83
CA LEU A 13 0.77 -6.80 -9.51
C LEU A 13 0.45 -7.19 -10.96
N ARG A 14 1.39 -7.86 -11.63
CA ARG A 14 1.22 -8.40 -12.98
C ARG A 14 0.28 -9.60 -13.03
N VAL A 15 0.51 -10.61 -12.19
CA VAL A 15 -0.27 -11.87 -12.18
C VAL A 15 -1.72 -11.63 -11.76
N GLU A 16 -1.93 -10.77 -10.76
CA GLU A 16 -3.29 -10.39 -10.32
C GLU A 16 -3.96 -9.38 -11.26
N ASN A 17 -3.30 -9.02 -12.37
CA ASN A 17 -3.82 -8.12 -13.38
C ASN A 17 -4.20 -6.73 -12.82
N LEU A 18 -3.53 -6.32 -11.75
CA LEU A 18 -3.70 -5.00 -11.13
C LEU A 18 -2.96 -3.94 -11.94
N LEU A 19 -1.80 -4.29 -12.48
CA LEU A 19 -1.05 -3.50 -13.45
C LEU A 19 -0.70 -4.33 -14.66
N ARG A 20 -0.55 -3.65 -15.79
CA ARG A 20 -0.20 -4.26 -17.06
C ARG A 20 0.96 -3.52 -17.69
N ASP A 21 1.81 -4.28 -18.39
CA ASP A 21 2.81 -3.70 -19.25
C ASP A 21 2.12 -2.87 -20.36
N THR A 22 2.60 -1.66 -20.59
CA THR A 22 2.11 -0.78 -21.67
C THR A 22 3.19 -0.61 -22.73
N ARG A 23 2.84 -0.04 -23.90
CA ARG A 23 3.76 0.15 -25.03
C ARG A 23 5.07 0.89 -24.70
N GLY A 24 5.17 1.56 -23.54
CA GLY A 24 6.38 2.27 -23.15
C GLY A 24 6.74 2.22 -21.66
N VAL A 25 5.99 1.47 -20.83
CA VAL A 25 6.26 1.39 -19.38
C VAL A 25 5.90 0.01 -18.85
N ARG A 26 6.89 -0.69 -18.28
CA ARG A 26 6.71 -2.02 -17.68
C ARG A 26 6.13 -1.94 -16.27
N VAL A 27 5.53 -3.02 -15.77
CA VAL A 27 4.99 -3.05 -14.38
C VAL A 27 6.05 -2.69 -13.34
N GLU A 28 7.29 -3.16 -13.52
CA GLU A 28 8.43 -2.83 -12.66
C GLU A 28 8.68 -1.32 -12.63
N GLU A 29 8.76 -0.69 -13.79
CA GLU A 29 9.01 0.75 -13.92
C GLU A 29 7.83 1.58 -13.38
N GLN A 30 6.60 1.09 -13.56
CA GLN A 30 5.43 1.69 -12.93
C GLN A 30 5.55 1.67 -11.40
N LEU A 31 5.93 0.53 -10.83
CA LEU A 31 6.16 0.37 -9.39
C LEU A 31 7.31 1.25 -8.89
N GLU A 32 8.38 1.35 -9.66
CA GLU A 32 9.53 2.19 -9.36
C GLU A 32 9.14 3.67 -9.33
N MET A 33 8.38 4.16 -10.32
CA MET A 33 7.87 5.53 -10.33
C MET A 33 7.04 5.85 -9.09
N PHE A 34 6.13 4.95 -8.71
CA PHE A 34 5.29 5.14 -7.52
C PHE A 34 6.12 5.14 -6.24
N MET A 35 7.05 4.19 -6.08
CA MET A 35 7.93 4.12 -4.91
C MET A 35 8.88 5.32 -4.83
N PHE A 36 9.40 5.80 -5.96
CA PHE A 36 10.23 7.00 -6.03
C PHE A 36 9.45 8.25 -5.62
N MET A 37 8.21 8.39 -6.10
CA MET A 37 7.30 9.46 -5.69
C MET A 37 7.13 9.49 -4.17
N LEU A 38 6.78 8.36 -3.56
CA LEU A 38 6.52 8.28 -2.13
C LEU A 38 7.78 8.45 -1.28
N SER A 39 8.88 7.81 -1.66
CA SER A 39 10.14 7.81 -0.87
C SER A 39 10.81 9.19 -0.83
N HIS A 40 10.65 9.99 -1.88
CA HIS A 40 11.30 11.29 -2.01
C HIS A 40 10.32 12.47 -1.95
N ASN A 41 9.03 12.22 -1.72
CA ASN A 41 7.96 13.21 -1.91
C ASN A 41 8.13 13.97 -3.24
N ALA A 42 8.40 13.22 -4.30
CA ALA A 42 8.84 13.79 -5.57
C ALA A 42 7.66 14.39 -6.35
N SER A 43 7.88 15.58 -6.92
CA SER A 43 6.92 16.17 -7.86
C SER A 43 6.90 15.42 -9.19
N THR A 44 5.83 15.60 -9.96
CA THR A 44 5.71 15.07 -11.32
C THR A 44 6.83 15.58 -12.24
N ASP A 45 7.35 16.78 -12.03
CA ASP A 45 8.50 17.30 -12.80
C ASP A 45 9.79 16.51 -12.54
N ARG A 46 10.01 16.13 -11.27
CA ARG A 46 11.17 15.32 -10.90
C ARG A 46 11.06 13.90 -11.46
N LEU A 47 9.87 13.32 -11.45
CA LEU A 47 9.60 12.03 -12.09
C LEU A 47 9.81 12.05 -13.60
N LYS A 48 9.34 13.11 -14.29
CA LYS A 48 9.58 13.26 -15.74
C LYS A 48 11.07 13.26 -16.07
N LYS A 49 11.88 13.93 -15.23
CA LYS A 49 13.33 14.00 -15.41
C LYS A 49 14.02 12.67 -15.12
N GLU A 50 13.67 11.99 -14.04
CA GLU A 50 14.32 10.73 -13.67
C GLU A 50 13.96 9.59 -14.63
N PHE A 51 12.68 9.47 -14.98
CA PHE A 51 12.17 8.36 -15.80
C PHE A 51 12.07 8.69 -17.29
N GLN A 52 12.45 9.90 -17.70
CA GLN A 52 12.48 10.35 -19.11
C GLN A 52 11.14 10.19 -19.86
N HIS A 53 10.02 10.32 -19.13
CA HIS A 53 8.67 10.22 -19.69
C HIS A 53 7.95 11.56 -19.75
N SER A 54 6.95 11.65 -20.62
CA SER A 54 6.06 12.81 -20.69
C SER A 54 5.28 12.99 -19.39
N GLY A 55 4.88 14.23 -19.09
CA GLY A 55 4.06 14.51 -17.90
C GLY A 55 2.72 13.76 -17.92
N GLU A 56 2.13 13.59 -19.10
CA GLU A 56 0.93 12.77 -19.28
C GLU A 56 1.17 11.31 -18.88
N THR A 57 2.29 10.73 -19.30
CA THR A 57 2.63 9.33 -18.98
C THR A 57 2.85 9.17 -17.47
N ILE A 58 3.64 10.05 -16.86
CA ILE A 58 3.85 10.06 -15.39
C ILE A 58 2.51 10.16 -14.68
N HIS A 59 1.69 11.15 -15.03
CA HIS A 59 0.40 11.37 -14.38
C HIS A 59 -0.52 10.14 -14.51
N ARG A 60 -0.66 9.59 -15.72
CA ARG A 60 -1.49 8.41 -15.97
C ARG A 60 -1.05 7.21 -15.12
N LYS A 61 0.26 6.92 -15.09
CA LYS A 61 0.81 5.77 -14.35
C LYS A 61 0.63 5.91 -12.84
N ILE A 62 0.72 7.12 -12.32
CA ILE A 62 0.48 7.40 -10.90
C ILE A 62 -1.00 7.24 -10.55
N ILE A 63 -1.91 7.75 -11.40
CA ILE A 63 -3.35 7.56 -11.21
C ILE A 63 -3.72 6.07 -11.23
N GLU A 64 -3.21 5.29 -12.19
CA GLU A 64 -3.41 3.83 -12.22
C GLU A 64 -2.97 3.15 -10.91
N PHE A 65 -1.89 3.63 -10.29
CA PHE A 65 -1.48 3.15 -8.97
C PHE A 65 -2.49 3.50 -7.88
N PHE A 66 -2.96 4.74 -7.82
CA PHE A 66 -3.97 5.14 -6.82
C PHE A 66 -5.28 4.36 -6.96
N GLU A 67 -5.69 4.00 -8.17
CA GLU A 67 -6.90 3.21 -8.42
C GLU A 67 -6.80 1.77 -7.87
N ILE A 68 -5.59 1.19 -7.79
CA ILE A 68 -5.40 -0.17 -7.25
C ILE A 68 -5.18 -0.21 -5.73
N ILE A 69 -4.78 0.91 -5.10
CA ILE A 69 -4.52 0.98 -3.65
C ILE A 69 -5.74 0.53 -2.82
N PRO A 70 -6.99 0.95 -3.12
CA PRO A 70 -8.17 0.47 -2.38
C PRO A 70 -8.34 -1.06 -2.46
N ALA A 71 -8.10 -1.65 -3.63
CA ALA A 71 -8.19 -3.10 -3.82
C ALA A 71 -7.13 -3.84 -2.99
N LEU A 72 -5.90 -3.32 -2.96
CA LEU A 72 -4.84 -3.85 -2.09
C LEU A 72 -5.19 -3.69 -0.61
N THR A 73 -5.67 -2.52 -0.22
CA THR A 73 -6.10 -2.20 1.16
C THR A 73 -7.16 -3.20 1.62
N HIS A 74 -8.23 -3.41 0.86
CA HIS A 74 -9.28 -4.37 1.22
C HIS A 74 -8.77 -5.81 1.37
N ARG A 75 -7.75 -6.19 0.58
CA ARG A 75 -7.20 -7.56 0.60
C ARG A 75 -6.24 -7.80 1.76
N PHE A 76 -5.37 -6.83 2.05
CA PHE A 76 -4.29 -6.98 3.03
C PHE A 76 -4.63 -6.41 4.41
N LEU A 77 -5.40 -5.33 4.47
CA LEU A 77 -5.81 -4.70 5.71
C LEU A 77 -7.18 -5.23 6.12
N LYS A 78 -7.18 -6.46 6.66
CA LYS A 78 -8.37 -7.00 7.34
C LYS A 78 -8.48 -6.34 8.70
N LEU A 79 -9.55 -5.57 8.91
CA LEU A 79 -9.82 -5.05 10.24
C LEU A 79 -10.05 -6.22 11.21
N PRO A 80 -9.53 -6.13 12.45
CA PRO A 80 -9.89 -7.07 13.48
C PRO A 80 -11.41 -7.05 13.67
N ASN A 81 -12.01 -8.22 13.82
CA ASN A 81 -13.46 -8.35 14.00
C ASN A 81 -13.92 -7.55 15.22
N THR A 82 -14.77 -6.54 15.01
CA THR A 82 -15.27 -5.65 16.07
C THR A 82 -16.10 -6.35 17.13
N ASN A 83 -16.59 -7.56 16.84
CA ASN A 83 -17.40 -8.34 17.79
C ASN A 83 -16.54 -9.10 18.82
N HIS A 84 -15.21 -9.11 18.64
CA HIS A 84 -14.30 -9.80 19.54
C HIS A 84 -13.49 -8.75 20.31
N THR A 85 -13.93 -8.45 21.52
CA THR A 85 -13.14 -7.66 22.47
C THR A 85 -11.81 -8.37 22.68
N HIS A 86 -10.70 -7.65 22.45
CA HIS A 86 -9.37 -8.17 22.73
C HIS A 86 -9.33 -8.71 24.17
N VAL A 87 -8.82 -9.94 24.36
CA VAL A 87 -8.85 -10.65 25.65
C VAL A 87 -8.42 -9.78 26.83
N LYS A 88 -7.39 -8.93 26.64
CA LYS A 88 -6.90 -8.02 27.68
C LYS A 88 -7.93 -6.99 28.15
N ILE A 89 -8.80 -6.50 27.25
CA ILE A 89 -9.88 -5.55 27.56
C ILE A 89 -11.05 -6.29 28.21
N ALA A 90 -11.38 -7.49 27.74
CA ALA A 90 -12.41 -8.33 28.34
C ALA A 90 -12.04 -8.75 29.78
N SER A 91 -10.76 -9.05 30.02
CA SER A 91 -10.24 -9.44 31.33
C SER A 91 -10.07 -8.27 32.31
N ASP A 92 -10.00 -7.01 31.86
CA ASP A 92 -9.91 -5.84 32.75
C ASP A 92 -11.26 -5.45 33.38
N GLY A 93 -12.38 -5.96 32.86
CA GLY A 93 -13.73 -5.72 33.41
C GLY A 93 -14.03 -6.40 34.74
N CYS A 94 -13.15 -7.28 35.24
CA CYS A 94 -13.30 -7.96 36.53
C CYS A 94 -12.18 -7.58 37.50
N LYS A 95 -11.95 -6.27 37.66
CA LYS A 95 -11.38 -5.74 38.92
C LYS A 95 -12.54 -5.08 39.65
N THR A 96 -13.32 -5.91 40.34
CA THR A 96 -14.23 -5.42 41.38
C THR A 96 -13.40 -4.54 42.30
N TRP A 97 -13.72 -3.25 42.32
CA TRP A 97 -13.29 -2.35 43.39
C TRP A 97 -13.53 -3.09 44.70
N GLY A 98 -12.46 -3.31 45.47
CA GLY A 98 -12.56 -3.95 46.76
C GLY A 98 -13.57 -3.19 47.61
N LEU A 99 -14.78 -3.72 47.71
CA LEU A 99 -15.60 -3.57 48.89
C LEU A 99 -14.81 -4.26 50.00
N HIS A 100 -13.88 -3.52 50.59
CA HIS A 100 -13.44 -3.79 51.94
C HIS A 100 -14.64 -3.40 52.81
N GLU A 101 -15.48 -4.38 53.10
CA GLU A 101 -16.44 -4.33 54.20
C GLU A 101 -15.70 -4.08 55.51
N LEU A 102 -16.35 -3.27 56.37
CA LEU A 102 -16.08 -2.93 57.78
C LEU A 102 -15.10 -1.78 58.05
#